data_AF-X1V1X0-F1
#
_entry.id   AF-X1V1X0-F1
#
_cell.length_a   1.000
_cell.length_b   1.000
_cell.length_c   1.000
_cell.angle_alpha   90.00
_cell.angle_beta   90.00
_cell.angle_gamma   90.00
#
_symmetry.space_group_name_H-M   'P 1'
#
loop_
_entity.id
_entity.type
_entity.pdbx_description
1 polymer ?
#
loop_
_entity_poly.entity_id
_entity_poly.type
_entity_poly.pdbx_seq_one_letter_code
_entity_poly.pdbx_strand_id
1 'polypeptide(L)'
;MLKDNIFVLEDGDILELNPQAARLTGKIASGNVYVDGMSVGDIGSVVLRNRRMLARDGIVVVIIAINRQTGKLVGRPDIVSRGFVDTRESRDMLDESRDLVARTLDHSGSRPAEWSFTNTKVRDTLNKFYYEQTKRRPMVLPFMVKV
;
A
#
# COMPACT_ATOMS: atom_id res chain seq x y z
N MET A 1 15.40 46.98 7.36
CA MET A 1 15.62 46.51 5.98
C MET A 1 14.26 46.25 5.36
N LEU A 2 14.00 46.71 4.13
CA LEU A 2 12.71 46.54 3.44
C LEU A 2 12.53 45.05 3.09
N LYS A 3 11.31 44.52 3.29
CA LYS A 3 10.96 43.10 3.03
C LYS A 3 11.22 42.67 1.58
N ASP A 4 11.29 43.63 0.67
CA ASP A 4 11.40 43.42 -0.78
C ASP A 4 12.77 42.89 -1.24
N ASN A 5 13.78 42.88 -0.36
CA ASN A 5 15.12 42.35 -0.64
C ASN A 5 15.42 41.03 0.11
N ILE A 6 14.40 40.37 0.65
CA ILE A 6 14.52 39.09 1.35
C ILE A 6 13.86 38.01 0.51
N PHE A 7 14.66 37.05 0.05
CA PHE A 7 14.18 35.94 -0.77
C PHE A 7 14.24 34.65 0.05
N VAL A 8 13.08 34.02 0.25
CA VAL A 8 12.99 32.66 0.79
C VAL A 8 13.01 31.72 -0.41
N LEU A 9 14.14 31.05 -0.61
CA LEU A 9 14.36 30.16 -1.75
C LEU A 9 14.04 28.71 -1.39
N GLU A 10 13.57 27.97 -2.38
CA GLU A 10 13.45 26.51 -2.37
C GLU A 10 14.52 25.87 -3.26
N ASP A 11 14.77 24.57 -3.07
CA ASP A 11 15.72 23.82 -3.89
C ASP A 11 15.38 23.95 -5.38
N GLY A 12 16.38 24.34 -6.16
CA GLY A 12 16.24 24.54 -7.60
C GLY A 12 15.79 25.94 -8.00
N ASP A 13 15.46 26.85 -7.09
CA ASP A 13 15.21 28.25 -7.45
C ASP A 13 16.45 28.90 -8.08
N ILE A 14 16.21 29.65 -9.16
CA ILE A 14 17.23 30.49 -9.80
C ILE A 14 17.00 31.92 -9.32
N LEU A 15 17.92 32.43 -8.49
CA LEU A 15 17.97 33.83 -8.10
C LEU A 15 19.05 34.54 -8.93
N GLU A 16 18.65 35.46 -9.81
CA GLU A 16 19.58 36.35 -10.49
C GLU A 16 19.82 37.60 -9.66
N LEU A 17 21.08 38.01 -9.54
CA LEU A 17 21.49 39.20 -8.83
C LEU A 17 22.38 40.08 -9.71
N ASN A 18 22.13 41.39 -9.66
CA ASN A 18 23.00 42.42 -10.20
C ASN A 18 23.14 43.57 -9.18
N PRO A 19 24.00 44.58 -9.42
CA PRO A 19 24.23 45.65 -8.44
C PRO A 19 22.99 46.51 -8.12
N GLN A 20 21.93 46.43 -8.91
CA GLN A 20 20.71 47.23 -8.76
C GLN A 20 19.51 46.43 -8.23
N ALA A 21 19.46 45.11 -8.46
CA ALA A 21 18.31 44.28 -8.16
C ALA A 21 18.66 42.80 -8.00
N ALA A 22 17.77 42.07 -7.32
CA ALA A 22 17.73 40.62 -7.28
C ALA A 22 16.33 40.13 -7.66
N ARG A 23 16.22 39.02 -8.39
CA ARG A 23 14.93 38.49 -8.88
C ARG A 23 14.97 36.98 -9.04
N LEU A 24 13.89 36.28 -8.65
CA LEU A 24 13.67 34.89 -9.05
C LEU A 24 13.36 34.82 -10.55
N THR A 25 14.15 34.05 -11.30
CA THR A 25 14.04 33.97 -12.76
C THR A 25 13.62 32.62 -13.28
N GLY A 26 13.60 31.60 -12.43
CA GLY A 26 13.06 30.29 -12.77
C GLY A 26 13.34 29.24 -11.72
N LYS A 27 13.15 27.98 -12.12
CA LYS A 27 13.55 26.80 -11.35
C LYS A 27 14.31 25.82 -12.26
N ILE A 28 15.35 25.19 -11.74
CA ILE A 28 16.00 24.02 -12.34
C ILE A 28 15.43 22.73 -11.74
N ALA A 29 15.61 21.62 -12.46
CA ALA A 29 15.29 20.31 -11.91
C ALA A 29 16.19 20.02 -10.70
N SER A 30 15.57 19.89 -9.54
CA SER A 30 16.18 19.57 -8.25
C SER A 30 15.33 18.49 -7.57
N GLY A 31 15.93 17.73 -6.66
CA GLY A 31 15.21 16.70 -5.93
C GLY A 31 16.14 15.78 -5.15
N ASN A 32 15.53 14.94 -4.33
CA ASN A 32 16.25 13.97 -3.52
C ASN A 32 16.63 12.74 -4.35
N VAL A 33 17.88 12.29 -4.22
CA VAL A 33 18.34 10.99 -4.71
C VAL A 33 18.54 10.09 -3.50
N TYR A 34 17.78 8.99 -3.45
CA TYR A 34 17.91 7.99 -2.39
C TYR A 34 18.88 6.89 -2.79
N VAL A 35 19.64 6.38 -1.82
CA VAL A 35 20.63 5.30 -2.00
C VAL A 35 20.31 4.16 -1.03
N ASP A 36 20.19 2.93 -1.55
CA ASP A 36 19.98 1.71 -0.76
C ASP A 36 20.76 0.55 -1.40
N GLY A 37 21.82 0.12 -0.70
CA GLY A 37 22.78 -0.84 -1.22
C GLY A 37 23.47 -0.33 -2.49
N MET A 38 23.36 -1.12 -3.56
CA MET A 38 23.89 -0.78 -4.89
C MET A 38 22.92 0.04 -5.75
N SER A 39 21.67 0.24 -5.30
CA SER A 39 20.66 0.99 -6.03
C SER A 39 20.77 2.48 -5.70
N VAL A 40 21.01 3.30 -6.72
CA VAL A 40 21.05 4.77 -6.63
C VAL A 40 19.89 5.33 -7.44
N GLY A 41 19.05 6.17 -6.83
CA GLY A 41 17.95 6.85 -7.52
C GLY A 41 16.68 6.01 -7.75
N ASP A 42 16.75 4.67 -7.68
CA ASP A 42 15.61 3.77 -7.93
C ASP A 42 14.65 3.59 -6.74
N ILE A 43 14.92 4.19 -5.57
CA ILE A 43 13.97 4.15 -4.47
C ILE A 43 12.93 5.24 -4.67
N GLY A 44 11.88 4.89 -5.40
CA GLY A 44 10.72 5.76 -5.55
C GLY A 44 10.05 6.04 -4.19
N SER A 45 9.42 7.21 -4.08
CA SER A 45 8.59 7.61 -2.93
C SER A 45 7.53 6.55 -2.56
N VAL A 46 7.09 5.75 -3.53
CA VAL A 46 6.17 4.62 -3.34
C VAL A 46 6.79 3.50 -2.50
N VAL A 47 8.08 3.17 -2.71
CA VAL A 47 8.77 2.12 -1.94
C VAL A 47 8.90 2.54 -0.48
N LEU A 48 9.33 3.78 -0.23
CA LEU A 48 9.42 4.34 1.13
C LEU A 48 8.05 4.38 1.82
N ARG A 49 7.00 4.77 1.10
CA ARG A 49 5.62 4.75 1.62
C ARG A 49 5.19 3.34 2.01
N ASN A 50 5.46 2.35 1.17
CA ASN A 50 5.13 0.96 1.46
C ASN A 50 5.90 0.47 2.70
N ARG A 51 7.21 0.74 2.80
CA ARG A 51 8.02 0.39 3.98
C ARG A 51 7.44 1.01 5.26
N ARG A 52 7.02 2.28 5.21
CA ARG A 52 6.41 2.97 6.36
C ARG A 52 5.09 2.33 6.79
N MET A 53 4.24 1.94 5.84
CA MET A 53 2.99 1.25 6.14
C MET A 53 3.25 -0.15 6.75
N LEU A 54 4.16 -0.92 6.16
CA LEU A 54 4.52 -2.25 6.64
C LEU A 54 5.09 -2.21 8.06
N ALA A 55 5.94 -1.24 8.36
CA ALA A 55 6.53 -1.08 9.69
C ALA A 55 5.48 -0.71 10.77
N ARG A 56 4.43 0.05 10.41
CA ARG A 56 3.41 0.51 11.36
C ARG A 56 2.29 -0.51 11.56
N ASP A 57 1.71 -0.99 10.45
CA ASP A 57 0.44 -1.72 10.48
C ASP A 57 0.62 -3.19 10.08
N GLY A 58 1.81 -3.59 9.63
CA GLY A 58 2.08 -4.95 9.18
C GLY A 58 1.41 -5.30 7.86
N ILE A 59 1.40 -6.60 7.55
CA ILE A 59 0.88 -7.15 6.32
C ILE A 59 0.03 -8.40 6.58
N VAL A 60 -0.99 -8.55 5.77
CA VAL A 60 -1.86 -9.73 5.71
C VAL A 60 -1.90 -10.22 4.27
N VAL A 61 -1.45 -11.45 4.04
CA VAL A 61 -1.49 -12.13 2.75
C VAL A 61 -2.67 -13.09 2.75
N VAL A 62 -3.52 -13.01 1.72
CA VAL A 62 -4.71 -13.84 1.58
C VAL A 62 -4.52 -14.75 0.37
N ILE A 63 -4.45 -16.06 0.60
CA ILE A 63 -4.20 -17.06 -0.44
C ILE A 63 -5.54 -17.68 -0.83
N ILE A 64 -5.89 -17.55 -2.11
CA ILE A 64 -7.18 -17.97 -2.67
C ILE A 64 -6.90 -19.04 -3.73
N ALA A 65 -7.26 -20.28 -3.45
CA ALA A 65 -7.13 -21.38 -4.42
C ALA A 65 -8.41 -21.48 -5.25
N ILE A 66 -8.31 -21.40 -6.57
CA ILE A 66 -9.44 -21.54 -7.50
C ILE A 66 -9.21 -22.75 -8.41
N ASN A 67 -10.23 -23.58 -8.58
CA ASN A 67 -10.20 -24.71 -9.49
C ASN A 67 -10.16 -24.18 -10.93
N ARG A 68 -9.16 -24.58 -11.70
CA ARG A 68 -8.93 -24.07 -13.06
C ARG A 68 -10.06 -24.41 -14.03
N GLN A 69 -10.75 -25.53 -13.83
CA GLN A 69 -11.81 -26.01 -14.71
C GLN A 69 -13.16 -25.38 -14.38
N THR A 70 -13.50 -25.29 -13.09
CA THR A 70 -14.82 -24.81 -12.65
C THR A 70 -14.85 -23.32 -12.32
N GLY A 71 -13.69 -22.69 -12.12
CA GLY A 71 -13.57 -21.31 -11.66
C GLY A 71 -14.04 -21.10 -10.22
N LYS A 72 -14.30 -22.18 -9.47
CA LYS A 72 -14.80 -22.13 -8.10
C LYS A 72 -13.67 -22.17 -7.08
N LEU A 73 -13.94 -21.63 -5.90
CA LEU A 73 -13.05 -21.70 -4.76
C LEU A 73 -12.79 -23.16 -4.35
N VAL A 74 -11.52 -23.46 -4.08
CA VAL A 74 -11.07 -24.76 -3.56
C VAL A 74 -10.84 -24.61 -2.06
N GLY A 75 -11.86 -24.95 -1.28
CA GLY A 75 -11.81 -24.89 0.18
C GLY A 75 -11.82 -23.46 0.73
N ARG A 76 -11.42 -23.31 2.00
CA ARG A 76 -11.34 -21.99 2.66
C ARG A 76 -10.07 -21.26 2.24
N PRO A 77 -10.11 -19.93 2.02
CA PRO A 77 -8.90 -19.13 1.81
C PRO A 77 -7.97 -19.24 3.02
N ASP A 78 -6.66 -19.18 2.78
CA ASP A 78 -5.68 -19.12 3.86
C ASP A 78 -5.17 -17.70 4.06
N ILE A 79 -4.80 -17.37 5.30
CA ILE A 79 -4.40 -16.03 5.71
C ILE A 79 -3.11 -16.12 6.52
N VAL A 80 -2.10 -15.40 6.05
CA VAL A 80 -0.81 -15.26 6.72
C VAL A 80 -0.63 -13.82 7.16
N SER A 81 -0.36 -13.62 8.45
CA SER A 81 -0.09 -12.31 9.02
C SER A 81 1.39 -12.17 9.42
N ARG A 82 1.97 -10.99 9.16
CA ARG A 82 3.32 -10.62 9.62
C ARG A 82 3.32 -9.18 10.10
N GLY A 83 3.80 -8.93 11.32
CA GLY A 83 3.90 -7.58 11.91
C GLY A 83 2.55 -6.88 12.21
N PHE A 84 1.43 -7.55 11.93
CA PHE A 84 0.09 -7.04 12.23
C PHE A 84 -0.41 -7.59 13.58
N VAL A 85 -0.57 -8.90 13.72
CA VAL A 85 -1.01 -9.54 14.98
C VAL A 85 -0.20 -10.79 15.34
N ASP A 86 -0.19 -11.15 16.62
CA ASP A 86 0.34 -12.45 17.05
C ASP A 86 -0.64 -13.56 16.65
N THR A 87 -0.15 -14.52 15.86
CA THR A 87 -0.99 -15.59 15.29
C THR A 87 -1.48 -16.60 16.31
N ARG A 88 -0.87 -16.69 17.50
CA ARG A 88 -1.31 -17.57 18.58
C ARG A 88 -2.44 -16.95 19.37
N GLU A 89 -2.34 -15.64 19.64
CA GLU A 89 -3.35 -14.91 20.41
C GLU A 89 -4.57 -14.54 19.55
N SER A 90 -4.36 -14.27 18.27
CA SER A 90 -5.41 -13.79 17.36
C SER A 90 -5.99 -14.87 16.45
N ARG A 91 -5.96 -16.14 16.87
CA ARG A 91 -6.45 -17.28 16.07
C ARG A 91 -7.90 -17.10 15.62
N ASP A 92 -8.78 -16.76 16.56
CA ASP A 92 -10.21 -16.62 16.29
C ASP A 92 -10.49 -15.49 15.29
N MET A 93 -9.81 -14.34 15.44
CA MET A 93 -9.91 -13.22 14.49
C MET A 93 -9.42 -13.63 13.09
N LEU A 94 -8.33 -14.40 13.01
CA LEU A 94 -7.81 -14.89 11.73
C LEU A 94 -8.76 -15.92 11.12
N ASP A 95 -9.36 -16.81 11.89
CA ASP A 95 -10.33 -17.78 11.39
C ASP A 95 -11.64 -17.12 10.92
N GLU A 96 -12.15 -16.15 11.67
CA GLU A 96 -13.30 -15.34 11.25
C GLU A 96 -12.99 -14.59 9.94
N SER A 97 -11.77 -14.06 9.80
CA SER A 97 -11.36 -13.39 8.58
C SER A 97 -11.31 -14.32 7.37
N ARG A 98 -10.90 -15.59 7.54
CA ARG A 98 -10.95 -16.61 6.48
C ARG A 98 -12.37 -16.89 6.04
N ASP A 99 -13.30 -17.03 7.00
CA ASP A 99 -14.71 -17.27 6.70
C ASP A 99 -15.37 -16.06 6.04
N LEU A 100 -14.99 -14.86 6.45
CA LEU A 100 -15.45 -13.62 5.85
C LEU A 100 -15.02 -13.51 4.39
N VAL A 101 -13.77 -13.89 4.05
CA VAL A 101 -13.30 -13.94 2.67
C VAL A 101 -14.05 -15.01 1.88
N ALA A 102 -14.21 -16.23 2.42
CA ALA A 102 -14.95 -17.31 1.76
C ALA A 102 -16.37 -16.87 1.38
N ARG A 103 -17.12 -16.30 2.34
CA ARG A 103 -18.45 -15.73 2.08
C ARG A 103 -18.42 -14.62 1.03
N THR A 104 -17.43 -13.74 1.10
CA THR A 104 -17.28 -12.62 0.14
C THR A 104 -17.12 -13.14 -1.29
N LEU A 105 -16.37 -14.24 -1.45
CA LEU A 105 -16.09 -14.88 -2.74
C LEU A 105 -17.28 -15.69 -3.26
N ASP A 106 -17.99 -16.43 -2.41
CA ASP A 106 -19.18 -17.20 -2.80
C ASP A 106 -20.31 -16.34 -3.38
N HIS A 107 -20.48 -15.12 -2.86
CA HIS A 107 -21.49 -14.17 -3.34
C HIS A 107 -21.08 -13.41 -4.62
N SER A 108 -19.89 -13.69 -5.18
CA SER A 108 -19.37 -12.97 -6.36
C SER A 108 -19.97 -13.43 -7.69
N GLY A 109 -20.66 -14.58 -7.70
CA GLY A 109 -21.34 -15.13 -8.89
C GLY A 109 -20.39 -15.61 -9.98
N SER A 110 -20.83 -16.65 -10.71
CA SER A 110 -20.12 -17.40 -11.75
C SER A 110 -19.75 -16.61 -13.02
N ARG A 111 -19.68 -15.29 -12.96
CA ARG A 111 -19.10 -14.50 -14.05
C ARG A 111 -17.59 -14.49 -13.87
N PRO A 112 -16.79 -14.38 -14.94
CA PRO A 112 -15.41 -13.96 -14.84
C PRO A 112 -15.41 -12.49 -14.35
N ALA A 113 -15.82 -12.26 -13.10
CA ALA A 113 -15.69 -11.00 -12.43
C ALA A 113 -14.20 -10.70 -12.46
N GLU A 114 -13.86 -9.58 -13.10
CA GLU A 114 -12.49 -9.15 -13.27
C GLU A 114 -11.76 -9.31 -11.94
N TRP A 115 -10.66 -10.04 -11.94
CA TRP A 115 -9.93 -10.38 -10.72
C TRP A 115 -9.55 -9.13 -9.91
N SER A 116 -9.36 -8.00 -10.60
CA SER A 116 -9.24 -6.66 -10.02
C SER A 116 -10.37 -6.33 -9.03
N PHE A 117 -11.64 -6.56 -9.43
CA PHE A 117 -12.80 -6.31 -8.59
C PHE A 117 -12.81 -7.21 -7.36
N THR A 118 -12.49 -8.50 -7.54
CA THR A 118 -12.43 -9.46 -6.43
C THR A 118 -11.34 -9.09 -5.42
N ASN A 119 -10.16 -8.71 -5.91
CA ASN A 119 -9.05 -8.24 -5.05
C ASN A 119 -9.44 -7.01 -4.23
N THR A 120 -10.09 -6.03 -4.85
CA THR A 120 -10.56 -4.83 -4.16
C THR A 120 -11.60 -5.19 -3.11
N LYS A 121 -12.59 -6.03 -3.45
CA LYS A 121 -13.63 -6.45 -2.50
C LYS A 121 -13.05 -7.20 -1.29
N VAL A 122 -12.14 -8.14 -1.51
CA VAL A 122 -11.46 -8.87 -0.42
C VAL A 122 -10.66 -7.90 0.46
N ARG A 123 -9.91 -6.99 -0.16
CA ARG A 123 -9.13 -5.98 0.55
C ARG A 123 -10.01 -5.08 1.41
N ASP A 124 -11.08 -4.54 0.85
CA ASP A 124 -11.96 -3.59 1.55
C ASP A 124 -12.71 -4.26 2.71
N THR A 125 -13.22 -5.48 2.48
CA THR A 125 -13.87 -6.28 3.51
C THR A 125 -12.93 -6.54 4.69
N LEU A 126 -11.71 -7.00 4.42
CA LEU A 126 -10.73 -7.30 5.47
C LEU A 126 -10.23 -6.03 6.16
N ASN A 127 -9.98 -4.95 5.42
CA ASN A 127 -9.56 -3.67 6.00
C ASN A 127 -10.60 -3.14 6.98
N LYS A 128 -11.89 -3.24 6.64
CA LYS A 128 -12.98 -2.84 7.54
C LYS A 128 -12.99 -3.70 8.81
N PHE A 129 -13.01 -5.03 8.64
CA PHE A 129 -13.02 -5.99 9.73
C PHE A 129 -11.84 -5.78 10.70
N TYR A 130 -10.61 -5.74 10.18
CA TYR A 130 -9.43 -5.55 11.00
C TYR A 130 -9.40 -4.19 11.70
N TYR A 131 -9.87 -3.13 11.04
CA TYR A 131 -9.93 -1.81 11.66
C TYR A 131 -10.95 -1.76 12.80
N GLU A 132 -12.11 -2.40 12.65
CA GLU A 132 -13.12 -2.48 13.70
C GLU A 132 -12.56 -3.14 14.96
N GLN A 133 -11.85 -4.27 14.78
CA GLN A 133 -11.27 -5.07 15.87
C GLN A 133 -9.99 -4.48 16.47
N THR A 134 -9.09 -3.91 15.66
CA THR A 134 -7.71 -3.58 16.09
C THR A 134 -7.35 -2.10 15.99
N LYS A 135 -8.20 -1.28 15.34
CA LYS A 135 -7.92 0.12 14.97
C LYS A 135 -6.67 0.32 14.10
N ARG A 136 -6.14 -0.76 13.49
CA ARG A 136 -5.03 -0.74 12.53
C ARG A 136 -5.50 -1.18 11.16
N ARG A 137 -4.79 -0.76 10.11
CA ARG A 137 -5.10 -1.09 8.71
C ARG A 137 -3.89 -1.77 8.07
N PRO A 138 -3.71 -3.09 8.23
CA PRO A 138 -2.58 -3.78 7.63
C PRO A 138 -2.65 -3.68 6.11
N MET A 139 -1.49 -3.82 5.45
CA MET A 139 -1.49 -4.00 4.00
C MET A 139 -2.10 -5.36 3.67
N VAL A 140 -3.27 -5.39 3.03
CA VAL A 140 -3.92 -6.63 2.58
C VAL A 140 -3.54 -6.93 1.13
N LEU A 141 -2.88 -8.07 0.92
CA LEU A 141 -2.46 -8.58 -0.39
C LEU A 141 -3.15 -9.91 -0.70
N PRO A 142 -4.23 -9.90 -1.50
CA PRO A 142 -4.82 -11.12 -2.02
C PRO A 142 -3.95 -11.71 -3.15
N PHE A 143 -3.76 -13.02 -3.11
CA PHE A 143 -3.00 -13.80 -4.09
C PHE A 143 -3.84 -15.02 -4.51
N MET A 144 -4.13 -15.13 -5.80
CA MET A 144 -4.86 -16.27 -6.35
C MET A 144 -3.91 -17.29 -6.92
N VAL A 145 -4.17 -18.56 -6.61
CA VAL A 145 -3.54 -19.71 -7.26
C VAL A 145 -4.62 -20.49 -7.99
N LYS A 146 -4.39 -20.77 -9.28
CA LYS A 146 -5.24 -21.71 -10.03
C LYS A 146 -4.67 -23.12 -9.84
N VAL A 147 -5.48 -24.01 -9.30
CA VAL A 147 -5.17 -25.43 -9.07
C VAL A 147 -6.00 -26.34 -9.97
#